data_AF-A0A1A8N0I4-F1
#
_entry.id   AF-A0A1A8N0I4-F1
#
_cell.length_a   1.000
_cell.length_b   1.000
_cell.length_c   1.000
_cell.angle_alpha   90.00
_cell.angle_beta   90.00
_cell.angle_gamma   90.00
#
_symmetry.space_group_name_H-M   'P 1'
#
loop_
_entity.id
_entity.type
_entity.pdbx_description
1 polymer ?
#
loop_
_entity_poly.entity_id
_entity_poly.type
_entity_poly.pdbx_seq_one_letter_code
_entity_poly.pdbx_strand_id
1 'polypeptide(L)'
;LCLIRFFSWTLLVLVLVQSCGSSSDQVSRLQPVSLTVHQQRLDAASHCPSCALARMRRNEEVMEVDDAAVTYKEEKEAQQDVVEAVKRHILNMLHLSARPNLTQPVPRAALLNAIKKLHVGRVSEDGSVEIQEDSSSPTYSTPPEPPSEIITFGEPGPSPNSVTFDLLKD
;
A
#
# COMPACT_ATOMS: atom_id res chain seq x y z
N LEU A 1 -38.05 -28.13 33.02
CA LEU A 1 -37.89 -27.83 31.57
C LEU A 1 -36.89 -26.69 31.24
N CYS A 2 -36.21 -26.04 32.21
CA CYS A 2 -35.30 -24.92 31.91
C CYS A 2 -33.88 -25.34 31.51
N LEU A 3 -33.38 -26.48 32.01
CA LEU A 3 -31.99 -26.90 31.79
C LEU A 3 -31.69 -27.42 30.36
N ILE A 4 -32.71 -27.88 29.63
CA ILE A 4 -32.53 -28.49 28.30
C ILE A 4 -32.18 -27.44 27.22
N ARG A 5 -32.61 -26.18 27.42
CA ARG A 5 -32.33 -25.08 26.46
C ARG A 5 -30.92 -24.53 26.54
N PHE A 6 -30.24 -24.65 27.68
CA PHE A 6 -28.84 -24.22 27.81
C PHE A 6 -27.89 -25.22 27.13
N PHE A 7 -28.18 -26.52 27.22
CA PHE A 7 -27.37 -27.55 26.56
C PHE A 7 -27.45 -27.48 25.03
N SER A 8 -28.58 -27.03 24.46
CA SER A 8 -28.71 -26.91 23.00
C SER A 8 -27.82 -25.81 22.42
N TRP A 9 -27.63 -24.69 23.13
CA TRP A 9 -26.75 -23.61 22.65
C TRP A 9 -25.28 -24.02 22.79
N THR A 10 -24.89 -24.59 23.92
CA THR A 10 -23.51 -25.01 24.15
C THR A 10 -23.07 -26.11 23.18
N LEU A 11 -23.97 -27.05 22.82
CA LEU A 11 -23.69 -28.07 21.81
C LEU A 11 -23.57 -27.46 20.40
N LEU A 12 -24.40 -26.48 20.05
CA LEU A 12 -24.33 -25.80 18.74
C LEU A 12 -23.01 -25.03 18.56
N VAL A 13 -22.51 -24.38 19.62
CA VAL A 13 -21.23 -23.66 19.60
C VAL A 13 -20.05 -24.63 19.47
N LEU A 14 -20.10 -25.78 20.14
CA LEU A 14 -19.08 -26.83 20.01
C LEU A 14 -19.02 -27.43 18.59
N VAL A 15 -20.17 -27.60 17.93
CA VAL A 15 -20.24 -28.11 16.55
C VAL A 15 -19.70 -27.08 15.54
N LEU A 16 -19.95 -25.78 15.73
CA LEU A 16 -19.42 -24.73 14.84
C LEU A 16 -17.90 -24.56 14.93
N VAL A 17 -17.29 -24.81 16.10
CA VAL A 17 -15.84 -24.69 16.29
C VAL A 17 -15.07 -25.86 15.65
N GLN A 18 -15.69 -27.04 15.50
CA GLN A 18 -15.05 -28.21 14.89
C GLN A 18 -15.09 -28.23 13.36
N SER A 19 -15.87 -27.37 12.70
CA SER A 19 -15.95 -27.31 11.23
C SER A 19 -14.87 -26.46 10.54
N CYS A 20 -13.95 -25.83 11.28
CA CYS A 20 -12.83 -25.07 10.68
C CYS A 20 -11.49 -25.83 10.64
N GLY A 21 -11.46 -27.11 11.02
CA GLY A 21 -10.24 -27.91 11.04
C GLY A 21 -10.02 -28.73 9.77
N SER A 22 -9.56 -28.11 8.68
CA SER A 22 -8.61 -28.69 7.69
C SER A 22 -8.69 -27.97 6.35
N SER A 23 -7.63 -27.28 5.95
CA SER A 23 -7.18 -27.35 4.56
C SER A 23 -5.67 -27.18 4.50
N SER A 24 -5.08 -28.17 3.85
CA SER A 24 -3.66 -28.49 3.73
C SER A 24 -2.90 -27.47 2.89
N ASP A 25 -1.65 -27.21 3.30
CA ASP A 25 -0.60 -26.56 2.51
C ASP A 25 -0.43 -27.23 1.14
N GLN A 26 -0.40 -26.41 0.08
CA GLN A 26 0.23 -26.75 -1.19
C GLN A 26 1.01 -25.53 -1.69
N VAL A 27 2.33 -25.65 -1.56
CA VAL A 27 3.36 -24.84 -2.19
C VAL A 27 3.17 -24.87 -3.70
N SER A 28 3.05 -23.69 -4.32
CA SER A 28 3.31 -23.53 -5.76
C SER A 28 4.23 -22.34 -5.97
N ARG A 29 5.50 -22.66 -6.23
CA ARG A 29 6.51 -21.76 -6.77
C ARG A 29 6.00 -21.11 -8.05
N LEU A 30 5.89 -19.78 -8.06
CA LEU A 30 5.92 -18.99 -9.27
C LEU A 30 6.96 -17.89 -9.11
N GLN A 31 7.88 -17.85 -10.06
CA GLN A 31 9.05 -16.98 -10.11
C GLN A 31 8.62 -15.50 -10.25
N PRO A 32 9.29 -14.56 -9.59
CA PRO A 32 9.09 -13.15 -9.87
C PRO A 32 9.76 -12.81 -11.21
N VAL A 33 8.94 -12.43 -12.20
CA VAL A 33 9.40 -11.71 -13.38
C VAL A 33 9.91 -10.36 -12.90
N SER A 34 11.24 -10.22 -12.83
CA SER A 34 11.91 -8.99 -12.44
C SER A 34 11.77 -7.98 -13.58
N LEU A 35 10.78 -7.09 -13.48
CA LEU A 35 10.73 -5.89 -14.32
C LEU A 35 11.72 -4.88 -13.74
N THR A 36 12.94 -4.88 -14.27
CA THR A 36 13.94 -3.84 -14.02
C THR A 36 13.43 -2.52 -14.60
N VAL A 37 12.81 -1.70 -13.76
CA VAL A 37 12.61 -0.27 -14.04
C VAL A 37 13.97 0.39 -13.97
N HIS A 38 14.52 0.75 -15.13
CA HIS A 38 15.77 1.49 -15.23
C HIS A 38 15.51 2.93 -14.76
N GLN A 39 15.71 3.17 -13.47
CA GLN A 39 15.58 4.48 -12.84
C GLN A 39 16.76 5.37 -13.27
N GLN A 40 16.66 6.01 -14.43
CA GLN A 40 17.59 7.08 -14.80
C GLN A 40 17.31 8.32 -13.94
N ARG A 41 18.31 8.63 -13.13
CA ARG A 41 18.45 9.78 -12.25
C ARG A 41 18.53 11.07 -13.08
N LEU A 42 17.53 11.95 -12.93
CA LEU A 42 17.65 13.41 -13.08
C LEU A 42 16.47 14.10 -12.34
N ASP A 43 16.85 15.02 -11.46
CA ASP A 43 16.08 16.10 -10.81
C ASP A 43 15.01 15.78 -9.74
N ALA A 44 15.43 16.00 -8.49
CA ALA A 44 14.83 15.57 -7.23
C ALA A 44 13.70 16.47 -6.66
N ALA A 45 12.95 17.20 -7.49
CA ALA A 45 11.92 18.13 -6.98
C ALA A 45 10.51 17.96 -7.58
N SER A 46 10.24 16.95 -8.41
CA SER A 46 8.94 16.92 -9.10
C SER A 46 8.30 15.56 -9.39
N HIS A 47 8.89 14.44 -8.99
CA HIS A 47 8.35 13.12 -9.27
C HIS A 47 7.22 12.73 -8.30
N CYS A 48 6.06 13.36 -8.48
CA CYS A 48 4.79 12.80 -8.03
C CYS A 48 4.34 11.80 -9.11
N PRO A 49 4.47 10.48 -8.90
CA PRO A 49 4.07 9.47 -9.88
C PRO A 49 2.56 9.55 -10.18
N SER A 50 1.75 9.97 -9.19
CA SER A 50 0.31 10.23 -9.34
C SER A 50 0.00 11.42 -10.28
N CYS A 51 0.94 12.36 -10.41
CA CYS A 51 0.76 13.59 -11.17
C CYS A 51 1.23 13.48 -12.63
N ALA A 52 1.79 12.34 -13.05
CA ALA A 52 2.28 12.12 -14.42
C ALA A 52 1.16 12.30 -15.46
N LEU A 53 -0.01 11.70 -15.23
CA LEU A 53 -1.17 11.86 -16.13
C LEU A 53 -1.72 13.28 -16.16
N ALA A 54 -1.73 13.97 -15.02
CA ALA A 54 -2.19 15.35 -14.94
C ALA A 54 -1.26 16.31 -15.68
N ARG A 55 0.05 16.02 -15.70
CA ARG A 55 1.03 16.79 -16.48
C ARG A 55 0.87 16.58 -17.98
N MET A 56 0.68 15.35 -18.43
CA MET A 56 0.54 15.07 -19.86
C MET A 56 -0.71 15.73 -20.46
N ARG A 57 -1.82 15.76 -19.71
CA ARG A 57 -3.03 16.50 -20.10
C ARG A 57 -2.82 18.01 -20.21
N ARG A 58 -1.99 18.60 -19.36
CA ARG A 58 -1.68 20.04 -19.42
C ARG A 58 -0.78 20.37 -20.61
N ASN A 59 0.08 19.42 -21.02
CA ASN A 59 0.94 19.57 -22.20
C ASN A 59 0.16 19.43 -23.52
N GLU A 60 -1.01 18.74 -23.54
CA GLU A 60 -1.93 18.74 -24.69
C GLU A 60 -2.47 20.15 -25.01
N GLU A 61 -2.57 21.05 -24.03
CA GLU A 61 -3.23 22.36 -24.18
C GLU A 61 -2.28 23.48 -24.65
N VAL A 62 -0.97 23.24 -24.70
CA VAL A 62 0.06 24.28 -24.93
C VAL A 62 0.71 24.19 -26.33
N MET A 63 0.37 23.20 -27.17
CA MET A 63 1.01 23.03 -28.48
C MET A 63 0.08 23.44 -29.63
N GLU A 64 0.02 24.75 -29.90
CA GLU A 64 -0.32 25.25 -31.24
C GLU A 64 0.97 25.46 -32.05
N VAL A 65 0.92 25.06 -33.34
CA VAL A 65 1.70 25.45 -34.53
C VAL A 65 2.15 24.24 -35.39
N ASP A 66 1.20 23.86 -36.27
CA ASP A 66 1.28 23.68 -37.73
C ASP A 66 1.89 22.49 -38.50
N ASP A 67 2.62 21.49 -37.96
CA ASP A 67 3.10 20.38 -38.84
C ASP A 67 3.11 18.94 -38.27
N ALA A 68 2.58 18.68 -37.07
CA ALA A 68 2.71 17.36 -36.41
C ALA A 68 1.45 16.45 -36.46
N ALA A 69 0.58 16.63 -37.47
CA ALA A 69 -0.80 16.07 -37.61
C ALA A 69 -0.98 14.60 -37.18
N VAL A 70 0.05 13.82 -37.51
CA VAL A 70 0.03 12.37 -37.43
C VAL A 70 0.60 11.87 -36.10
N THR A 71 1.60 12.57 -35.53
CA THR A 71 2.30 12.16 -34.31
C THR A 71 1.41 12.29 -33.06
N TYR A 72 0.61 13.35 -32.95
CA TYR A 72 -0.23 13.57 -31.75
C TYR A 72 -1.45 12.65 -31.64
N LYS A 73 -1.84 11.99 -32.73
CA LYS A 73 -2.89 10.97 -32.65
C LYS A 73 -2.34 9.66 -32.08
N GLU A 74 -1.15 9.25 -32.53
CA GLU A 74 -0.49 8.02 -32.10
C GLU A 74 -0.05 8.08 -30.62
N GLU A 75 0.46 9.23 -30.16
CA GLU A 75 0.79 9.44 -28.74
C GLU A 75 -0.46 9.42 -27.85
N LYS A 76 -1.58 9.95 -28.32
CA LYS A 76 -2.85 9.97 -27.57
C LYS A 76 -3.47 8.57 -27.50
N GLU A 77 -3.34 7.78 -28.55
CA GLU A 77 -3.75 6.37 -28.57
C GLU A 77 -2.86 5.55 -27.62
N ALA A 78 -1.54 5.72 -27.66
CA ALA A 78 -0.61 5.08 -26.73
C ALA A 78 -0.90 5.45 -25.25
N GLN A 79 -1.28 6.70 -24.98
CA GLN A 79 -1.69 7.12 -23.62
C GLN A 79 -3.01 6.50 -23.18
N GLN A 80 -3.98 6.36 -24.09
CA GLN A 80 -5.24 5.68 -23.81
C GLN A 80 -5.00 4.19 -23.51
N ASP A 81 -4.08 3.54 -24.23
CA ASP A 81 -3.68 2.16 -24.00
C ASP A 81 -3.09 1.95 -22.60
N VAL A 82 -2.22 2.87 -22.15
CA VAL A 82 -1.67 2.82 -20.78
C VAL A 82 -2.78 2.96 -19.74
N VAL A 83 -3.70 3.91 -19.93
CA VAL A 83 -4.84 4.11 -19.00
C VAL A 83 -5.76 2.89 -19.00
N GLU A 84 -6.02 2.27 -20.16
CA GLU A 84 -6.84 1.07 -20.26
C GLU A 84 -6.17 -0.15 -19.62
N ALA A 85 -4.87 -0.33 -19.82
CA ALA A 85 -4.09 -1.39 -19.19
C ALA A 85 -4.13 -1.26 -17.67
N VAL A 86 -3.95 -0.05 -17.12
CA VAL A 86 -4.04 0.21 -15.68
C VAL A 86 -5.45 -0.04 -15.15
N LYS A 87 -6.50 0.40 -15.88
CA LYS A 87 -7.91 0.11 -15.51
C LYS A 87 -8.16 -1.40 -15.42
N ARG A 88 -7.73 -2.17 -16.42
CA ARG A 88 -7.87 -3.64 -16.43
C ARG A 88 -7.07 -4.29 -15.31
N HIS A 89 -5.86 -3.79 -15.04
CA HIS A 89 -5.03 -4.26 -13.94
C HIS A 89 -5.71 -4.05 -12.58
N ILE A 90 -6.27 -2.86 -12.32
CA ILE A 90 -7.02 -2.56 -11.09
C ILE A 90 -8.22 -3.51 -10.96
N LEU A 91 -9.01 -3.67 -12.03
CA LEU A 91 -10.17 -4.57 -12.01
C LEU A 91 -9.76 -6.01 -11.69
N ASN A 92 -8.66 -6.50 -12.27
CA ASN A 92 -8.12 -7.83 -11.98
C ASN A 92 -7.67 -7.99 -10.52
N MET A 93 -6.97 -6.99 -9.98
CA MET A 93 -6.52 -6.99 -8.57
C MET A 93 -7.68 -6.91 -7.58
N LEU A 94 -8.79 -6.27 -7.97
CA LEU A 94 -10.03 -6.24 -7.18
C LEU A 94 -10.93 -7.46 -7.44
N HIS A 95 -10.50 -8.40 -8.30
CA HIS A 95 -11.27 -9.56 -8.73
C HIS A 95 -12.65 -9.20 -9.32
N LEU A 96 -12.70 -8.09 -10.07
CA LEU A 96 -13.88 -7.59 -10.77
C LEU A 96 -13.73 -7.80 -12.27
N SER A 97 -14.80 -8.27 -12.93
CA SER A 97 -14.83 -8.40 -14.39
C SER A 97 -15.06 -7.06 -15.10
N ALA A 98 -15.77 -6.14 -14.45
CA ALA A 98 -16.10 -4.82 -14.98
C ALA A 98 -16.26 -3.79 -13.86
N ARG A 99 -16.24 -2.51 -14.24
CA ARG A 99 -16.51 -1.40 -13.31
C ARG A 99 -17.93 -1.55 -12.73
N PRO A 100 -18.11 -1.38 -11.40
CA PRO A 100 -19.45 -1.38 -10.80
C PRO A 100 -20.35 -0.30 -11.40
N ASN A 101 -21.65 -0.60 -11.51
CA ASN A 101 -22.63 0.28 -12.11
C ASN A 101 -22.82 1.59 -11.31
N LEU A 102 -23.07 2.69 -12.03
CA LEU A 102 -23.43 3.98 -11.44
C LEU A 102 -24.85 3.90 -10.87
N THR A 103 -24.95 3.83 -9.55
CA THR A 103 -26.21 3.76 -8.80
C THR A 103 -26.41 5.04 -7.99
N GLN A 104 -27.55 5.15 -7.29
CA GLN A 104 -27.73 6.19 -6.29
C GLN A 104 -26.80 5.91 -5.10
N PRO A 105 -25.80 6.77 -4.84
CA PRO A 105 -24.86 6.52 -3.75
C PRO A 105 -25.54 6.72 -2.40
N VAL A 106 -25.00 6.04 -1.39
CA VAL A 106 -25.35 6.29 0.01
C VAL A 106 -25.11 7.77 0.33
N PRO A 107 -25.97 8.44 1.13
CA PRO A 107 -25.75 9.82 1.54
C PRO A 107 -24.34 10.03 2.08
N ARG A 108 -23.64 11.05 1.56
CA ARG A 108 -22.22 11.29 1.86
C ARG A 108 -21.93 11.33 3.35
N ALA A 109 -22.79 11.97 4.14
CA ALA A 109 -22.64 12.05 5.59
C ALA A 109 -22.63 10.67 6.26
N ALA A 110 -23.50 9.75 5.82
CA ALA A 110 -23.56 8.40 6.37
C ALA A 110 -22.31 7.58 6.00
N LEU A 111 -21.85 7.68 4.76
CA LEU A 111 -20.63 7.02 4.31
C LEU A 111 -19.41 7.51 5.09
N LEU A 112 -19.21 8.83 5.18
CA LEU A 112 -18.08 9.43 5.89
C LEU A 112 -18.12 9.12 7.39
N ASN A 113 -19.30 9.12 8.00
CA ASN A 113 -19.47 8.72 9.40
C ASN A 113 -19.07 7.25 9.61
N ALA A 114 -19.52 6.35 8.74
CA ALA A 114 -19.16 4.95 8.80
C ALA A 114 -17.64 4.76 8.65
N ILE A 115 -17.01 5.39 7.66
CA ILE A 115 -15.56 5.32 7.44
C ILE A 115 -14.80 5.79 8.69
N LYS A 116 -15.18 6.95 9.25
CA LYS A 116 -14.58 7.52 10.46
C LYS A 116 -14.75 6.63 11.68
N LYS A 117 -15.93 6.01 11.87
CA LYS A 117 -16.22 5.19 13.06
C LYS A 117 -15.67 3.77 12.98
N LEU A 118 -15.59 3.20 11.79
CA LEU A 118 -15.06 1.85 11.57
C LEU A 118 -13.53 1.82 11.50
N HIS A 119 -12.87 2.99 11.58
CA HIS A 119 -11.41 3.14 11.48
C HIS A 119 -10.81 2.54 10.19
N VAL A 120 -11.60 2.43 9.12
CA VAL A 120 -11.14 1.99 7.79
C VAL A 120 -10.44 3.11 7.01
N GLY A 121 -10.59 4.35 7.48
CA GLY A 121 -9.96 5.53 6.89
C GLY A 121 -10.20 6.78 7.73
N ARG A 122 -9.33 7.78 7.55
CA ARG A 122 -9.45 9.12 8.15
C ARG A 122 -10.26 10.01 7.22
N VAL A 123 -11.12 10.83 7.82
CA VAL A 123 -11.96 11.79 7.10
C VAL A 123 -11.60 13.19 7.55
N SER A 124 -11.17 14.01 6.61
CA SER A 124 -10.83 15.42 6.81
C SER A 124 -12.08 16.30 6.79
N GLU A 125 -11.96 17.53 7.29
CA GLU A 125 -13.09 18.49 7.38
C GLU A 125 -13.61 18.93 6.00
N ASP A 126 -12.77 18.89 4.97
CA ASP A 126 -13.12 19.15 3.57
C ASP A 126 -13.89 17.98 2.92
N GLY A 127 -14.05 16.86 3.64
CA GLY A 127 -14.72 15.65 3.17
C GLY A 127 -13.83 14.74 2.32
N SER A 128 -12.50 14.99 2.28
CA SER A 128 -11.53 14.04 1.72
C SER A 128 -11.36 12.83 2.64
N VAL A 129 -11.06 11.67 2.03
CA VAL A 129 -10.89 10.40 2.74
C VAL A 129 -9.50 9.86 2.44
N GLU A 130 -8.74 9.61 3.50
CA GLU A 130 -7.44 8.93 3.46
C GLU A 130 -7.62 7.53 4.04
N ILE A 131 -7.16 6.50 3.32
CA ILE A 131 -7.27 5.11 3.81
C ILE A 131 -6.14 4.88 4.80
N GLN A 132 -6.45 4.32 5.96
CA GLN A 132 -5.41 3.90 6.89
C GLN A 132 -4.76 2.64 6.32
N GLU A 133 -3.48 2.73 5.98
CA GLU A 133 -2.74 1.65 5.33
C GLU A 133 -2.38 0.57 6.36
N ASP A 134 -3.32 -0.33 6.62
CA ASP A 134 -3.08 -1.53 7.42
C ASP A 134 -2.34 -2.54 6.53
N SER A 135 -1.01 -2.56 6.60
CA SER A 135 -0.14 -3.60 6.03
C SER A 135 -0.06 -3.73 4.50
N SER A 136 0.54 -2.76 3.80
CA SER A 136 1.41 -3.05 2.63
C SER A 136 2.01 -1.77 2.05
N SER A 137 2.73 -1.01 2.86
CA SER A 137 3.82 -0.24 2.30
C SER A 137 4.94 -1.25 1.96
N PRO A 138 5.33 -1.45 0.69
CA PRO A 138 6.60 -2.12 0.35
C PRO A 138 7.79 -1.18 0.60
N THR A 139 7.54 -0.02 1.21
CA THR A 139 8.50 1.04 1.45
C THR A 139 8.97 0.90 2.90
N TYR A 140 10.05 0.13 3.07
CA TYR A 140 10.80 -0.08 4.31
C TYR A 140 10.21 -1.09 5.32
N SER A 141 10.12 -2.36 4.90
CA SER A 141 10.23 -3.49 5.83
C SER A 141 11.61 -4.13 5.76
N THR A 142 12.68 -3.33 5.64
CA THR A 142 13.89 -3.73 6.35
C THR A 142 13.54 -3.49 7.82
N PRO A 143 13.43 -4.53 8.66
CA PRO A 143 13.40 -4.28 10.10
C PRO A 143 14.57 -3.34 10.39
N PRO A 144 14.41 -2.25 11.14
CA PRO A 144 15.58 -1.56 11.65
C PRO A 144 16.43 -2.65 12.30
N GLU A 145 17.68 -2.82 11.86
CA GLU A 145 18.59 -3.75 12.52
C GLU A 145 18.50 -3.44 14.02
N PRO A 146 18.40 -4.46 14.88
CA PRO A 146 18.30 -4.21 16.30
C PRO A 146 19.47 -3.31 16.70
N PRO A 147 19.23 -2.23 17.48
CA PRO A 147 20.30 -1.33 17.86
C PRO A 147 21.41 -2.15 18.51
N SER A 148 22.64 -2.00 18.01
CA SER A 148 23.79 -2.67 18.57
C SER A 148 24.12 -2.05 19.93
N GLU A 149 24.06 -2.88 20.98
CA GLU A 149 24.53 -2.53 22.31
C GLU A 149 26.03 -2.83 22.40
N ILE A 150 26.83 -1.81 22.72
CA ILE A 150 28.28 -1.95 22.87
C ILE A 150 28.63 -1.73 24.35
N ILE A 151 29.19 -2.76 24.98
CA ILE A 151 29.67 -2.72 26.37
C ILE A 151 31.20 -2.68 26.35
N THR A 152 31.78 -1.52 26.65
CA THR A 152 33.24 -1.33 26.75
C THR A 152 33.68 -1.28 28.21
N PHE A 153 34.58 -2.18 28.59
CA PHE A 153 35.22 -2.14 29.90
C PHE A 153 36.33 -1.10 29.91
N GLY A 154 36.40 -0.29 30.97
CA GLY A 154 37.41 0.77 31.08
C GLY A 154 38.76 0.24 31.56
N GLU A 155 39.84 0.72 30.95
CA GLU A 155 41.22 0.43 31.35
C GLU A 155 41.80 1.56 32.23
N PRO A 156 42.77 1.28 33.13
CA PRO A 156 43.43 2.30 33.93
C PRO A 156 44.11 3.36 33.05
N GLY A 157 43.76 4.63 33.28
CA GLY A 157 44.32 5.75 32.55
C GLY A 157 45.74 6.14 33.00
N PRO A 158 46.42 7.02 32.25
CA PRO A 158 47.82 7.41 32.52
C PRO A 158 47.99 8.28 33.78
N SER A 159 46.89 8.76 34.36
CA SER A 159 46.89 9.54 35.60
C SER A 159 46.12 8.81 36.72
N PRO A 160 46.49 9.04 38.00
CA PRO A 160 45.77 8.46 39.12
C PRO A 160 44.29 8.88 39.08
N ASN A 161 43.40 7.92 39.30
CA ASN A 161 41.94 8.04 39.20
C ASN A 161 41.39 8.35 37.80
N SER A 162 42.12 7.99 36.74
CA SER A 162 41.63 8.08 35.35
C SER A 162 41.29 6.68 34.79
N VAL A 163 40.29 6.62 33.91
CA VAL A 163 39.85 5.41 33.19
C VAL A 163 39.69 5.76 31.72
N THR A 164 40.25 4.95 30.83
CA THR A 164 40.21 5.10 29.37
C THR A 164 39.23 4.09 28.78
N PHE A 165 38.44 4.51 27.79
CA PHE A 165 37.52 3.65 27.04
C PHE A 165 37.89 3.71 25.55
N ASP A 166 38.33 2.58 25.00
CA ASP A 166 38.66 2.49 23.59
C ASP A 166 37.42 2.08 22.80
N LEU A 167 36.78 3.07 22.16
CA LEU A 167 35.69 2.84 21.23
C LEU A 167 36.29 2.56 19.85
N LEU A 168 36.35 1.28 19.46
CA LEU A 168 36.64 0.92 18.09
C LEU A 168 35.49 1.41 17.21
N LYS A 169 35.83 2.27 16.24
CA LYS A 169 34.90 2.75 15.24
C LYS A 169 34.91 1.77 14.08
N ASP A 170 33.76 1.16 13.81
CA ASP A 170 33.50 0.44 12.56
C ASP A 170 33.44 1.41 11.35
#